data_AF-A0A9Q3D3G0-F1
#
_entry.id   AF-A0A9Q3D3G0-F1
#
_cell.length_a   1.000
_cell.length_b   1.000
_cell.length_c   1.000
_cell.angle_alpha   90.00
_cell.angle_beta   90.00
_cell.angle_gamma   90.00
#
_symmetry.space_group_name_H-M   'P 1'
#
loop_
_entity.id
_entity.type
_entity.pdbx_description
1 polymer ?
#
loop_
_entity_poly.entity_id
_entity_poly.type
_entity_poly.pdbx_seq_one_letter_code
_entity_poly.pdbx_strand_id
1 'polypeptide(L)'
;MSDKKYDLDGLRKALFSSTTQSGARFRRQVEINRLGEGITPRLTSDGMNFHRWAKSLTRLVERMHVVKVYFGTGDNDPDSERNAEIRTYITKSIAMDLSNSIKEEDEARRVYYLLKNQFERPSWSQIMKLVDNLINAPEASANLNEVFAATK
;
A
#
# COMPACT_ATOMS: atom_id res chain seq x y z
N MET A 1 53.37 10.74 -28.75
CA MET A 1 52.71 10.02 -27.65
C MET A 1 51.90 11.05 -26.89
N SER A 2 50.57 10.96 -26.90
CA SER A 2 49.69 12.01 -26.36
C SER A 2 49.41 11.70 -24.88
N ASP A 3 49.88 12.57 -23.98
CA ASP A 3 49.60 12.52 -22.55
C ASP A 3 48.09 12.72 -22.31
N LYS A 4 47.40 11.66 -21.90
CA LYS A 4 46.04 11.75 -21.39
C LYS A 4 46.09 12.37 -20.00
N LYS A 5 45.90 13.69 -19.90
CA LYS A 5 45.58 14.35 -18.63
C LYS A 5 44.26 13.78 -18.12
N TYR A 6 44.31 13.01 -17.05
CA TYR A 6 43.12 12.55 -16.34
C TYR A 6 42.42 13.75 -15.70
N ASP A 7 41.15 13.98 -16.07
CA ASP A 7 40.30 15.01 -15.46
C ASP A 7 39.89 14.57 -14.05
N LEU A 8 40.79 14.85 -13.10
CA LEU A 8 40.61 14.55 -11.68
C LEU A 8 39.44 15.33 -11.06
N ASP A 9 39.08 16.49 -11.62
CA ASP A 9 37.97 17.31 -11.12
C ASP A 9 36.61 16.75 -11.56
N GLY A 10 36.53 16.23 -12.80
CA GLY A 10 35.38 15.46 -13.28
C GLY A 10 35.12 14.20 -12.45
N LEU A 11 36.18 13.45 -12.11
CA LEU A 11 36.09 12.27 -11.26
C LEU A 11 35.63 12.60 -9.84
N ARG A 12 36.16 13.67 -9.24
CA ARG A 12 35.74 14.13 -7.91
C ARG A 12 34.28 14.53 -7.90
N LYS A 13 33.83 15.35 -8.86
CA LYS A 13 32.40 15.74 -8.98
C LYS A 13 31.49 14.52 -9.15
N ALA A 14 31.87 13.55 -9.97
CA ALA A 14 31.13 12.30 -10.14
C ALA A 14 31.06 11.49 -8.82
N LEU A 15 32.16 11.36 -8.09
CA LEU A 15 32.19 10.63 -6.81
C LEU A 15 31.33 11.30 -5.73
N PHE A 16 31.41 12.63 -5.61
CA PHE A 16 30.59 13.37 -4.65
C PHE A 16 29.11 13.33 -5.03
N SER A 17 28.78 13.50 -6.32
CA SER A 17 27.38 13.43 -6.79
C SER A 17 26.77 12.04 -6.57
N SER A 18 27.52 10.96 -6.84
CA SER A 18 27.06 9.58 -6.62
C SER A 18 26.89 9.25 -5.14
N THR A 19 27.78 9.74 -4.27
CA THR A 19 27.67 9.56 -2.82
C THR A 19 26.45 10.30 -2.27
N THR A 20 26.22 11.54 -2.69
CA THR A 20 25.05 12.33 -2.28
C THR A 20 23.74 11.73 -2.81
N GLN A 21 23.73 11.24 -4.06
CA GLN A 21 22.58 10.60 -4.66
C GLN A 21 22.24 9.26 -3.99
N SER A 22 23.25 8.47 -3.63
CA SER A 22 23.07 7.22 -2.86
C SER A 22 22.48 7.50 -1.47
N GLY A 23 23.00 8.51 -0.76
CA GLY A 23 22.46 8.92 0.53
C GLY A 23 21.02 9.44 0.46
N ALA A 24 20.67 10.18 -0.59
CA ALA A 24 19.30 10.66 -0.82
C ALA A 24 18.33 9.51 -1.12
N ARG A 25 18.72 8.55 -1.97
CA ARG A 25 17.92 7.35 -2.27
C ARG A 25 17.68 6.49 -1.03
N PHE A 26 18.71 6.29 -0.21
CA PHE A 26 18.58 5.56 1.04
C PHE A 26 17.59 6.24 2.00
N ARG A 27 17.71 7.56 2.20
CA ARG A 27 16.77 8.32 3.04
C ARG A 27 15.33 8.22 2.53
N ARG A 28 15.14 8.34 1.22
CA ARG A 28 13.84 8.17 0.57
C ARG A 28 13.26 6.78 0.83
N GLN A 29 14.05 5.72 0.68
CA GLN A 29 13.60 4.35 0.97
C GLN A 29 13.20 4.16 2.44
N VAL A 30 13.96 4.72 3.38
CA VAL A 30 13.62 4.67 4.81
C VAL A 30 12.31 5.39 5.09
N GLU A 31 12.09 6.54 4.48
CA GLU A 31 10.83 7.28 4.58
C GLU A 31 9.66 6.49 4.00
N ILE A 32 9.80 5.93 2.80
CA ILE A 32 8.78 5.10 2.17
C ILE A 32 8.40 3.91 3.07
N ASN A 33 9.40 3.23 3.62
CA ASN A 33 9.17 2.10 4.53
C ASN A 33 8.37 2.54 5.77
N ARG A 34 8.76 3.68 6.39
CA ARG A 34 8.06 4.24 7.55
C ARG A 34 6.62 4.64 7.25
N LEU A 35 6.37 5.22 6.07
CA LEU A 35 5.02 5.60 5.64
C LEU A 35 4.12 4.36 5.48
N GLY A 36 4.65 3.28 4.90
CA GLY A 36 3.94 2.01 4.80
C GLY A 36 3.65 1.37 6.16
N GLU A 37 4.64 1.35 7.06
CA GLU A 37 4.49 0.84 8.42
C GLU A 37 3.52 1.69 9.27
N GLY A 38 3.37 2.97 8.94
CA GLY A 38 2.45 3.90 9.61
C GLY A 38 0.98 3.76 9.20
N ILE A 39 0.65 2.97 8.18
CA ILE A 39 -0.74 2.73 7.79
C ILE A 39 -1.45 1.94 8.89
N THR A 40 -2.46 2.56 9.49
CA THR A 40 -3.28 1.96 10.55
C THR A 40 -4.77 1.95 10.13
N PRO A 41 -5.48 0.81 10.27
CA PRO A 41 -4.98 -0.48 10.72
C PRO A 41 -4.16 -1.20 9.63
N ARG A 42 -3.25 -2.10 10.05
CA ARG A 42 -2.60 -3.06 9.13
C ARG A 42 -3.59 -4.13 8.69
N LEU A 43 -3.56 -4.55 7.42
CA LEU A 43 -4.44 -5.59 6.91
C LEU A 43 -4.16 -6.92 7.63
N THR A 44 -5.16 -7.51 8.25
CA THR A 44 -5.07 -8.82 8.90
C THR A 44 -5.13 -9.95 7.87
N SER A 45 -4.57 -11.12 8.21
CA SER A 45 -4.55 -12.31 7.33
C SER A 45 -5.94 -12.79 6.92
N ASP A 46 -6.95 -12.56 7.76
CA ASP A 46 -8.36 -12.87 7.50
C ASP A 46 -9.11 -11.78 6.73
N GLY A 47 -8.45 -10.64 6.47
CA GLY A 47 -8.99 -9.49 5.75
C GLY A 47 -10.17 -8.80 6.42
N MET A 48 -10.49 -9.10 7.69
CA MET A 48 -11.67 -8.52 8.36
C MET A 48 -11.68 -7.00 8.38
N ASN A 49 -10.51 -6.37 8.38
CA ASN A 49 -10.35 -4.93 8.39
C ASN A 49 -10.03 -4.33 7.00
N PHE A 50 -10.24 -5.09 5.91
CA PHE A 50 -9.89 -4.68 4.55
C PHE A 50 -10.40 -3.27 4.19
N HIS A 51 -11.68 -2.98 4.45
CA HIS A 51 -12.24 -1.66 4.11
C HIS A 51 -11.54 -0.51 4.86
N ARG A 52 -11.21 -0.71 6.15
CA ARG A 52 -10.51 0.30 6.96
C ARG A 52 -9.07 0.48 6.48
N TRP A 53 -8.37 -0.63 6.21
CA TRP A 53 -7.02 -0.61 5.64
C TRP A 53 -6.99 0.08 4.27
N ALA A 54 -7.86 -0.30 3.35
CA ALA A 54 -7.95 0.26 1.99
C ALA A 54 -8.20 1.77 2.01
N LYS A 55 -9.05 2.24 2.92
CA LYS A 55 -9.30 3.68 3.14
C LYS A 55 -8.06 4.41 3.65
N SER A 56 -7.33 3.84 4.60
CA SER A 56 -6.08 4.43 5.11
C SER A 56 -4.97 4.46 4.06
N LEU A 57 -4.80 3.37 3.30
CA LEU A 57 -3.87 3.30 2.18
C LEU A 57 -4.19 4.34 1.11
N THR A 58 -5.45 4.44 0.69
CA THR A 58 -5.89 5.41 -0.33
C THR A 58 -5.55 6.84 0.11
N ARG A 59 -5.90 7.22 1.34
CA ARG A 59 -5.58 8.55 1.89
C ARG A 59 -4.08 8.87 1.90
N LEU A 60 -3.24 7.87 2.20
CA LEU A 60 -1.79 8.05 2.14
C LEU A 60 -1.33 8.31 0.71
N VAL A 61 -1.78 7.48 -0.24
CA VAL A 61 -1.42 7.61 -1.66
C VAL A 61 -1.86 8.95 -2.24
N GLU A 62 -3.09 9.37 -1.93
CA GLU A 62 -3.61 10.68 -2.32
C GLU A 62 -2.75 11.83 -1.78
N ARG A 63 -2.30 11.73 -0.53
CA ARG A 63 -1.48 12.75 0.12
C ARG A 63 -0.07 12.82 -0.48
N MET A 64 0.58 11.67 -0.68
CA MET A 64 1.98 11.60 -1.08
C MET A 64 2.18 11.82 -2.57
N HIS A 65 1.23 11.39 -3.40
CA HIS A 65 1.37 11.43 -4.87
C HIS A 65 0.38 12.37 -5.55
N VAL A 66 -0.55 12.99 -4.82
CA VAL A 66 -1.57 13.89 -5.36
C VAL A 66 -2.45 13.20 -6.44
N VAL A 67 -2.63 11.88 -6.32
CA VAL A 67 -3.46 11.07 -7.23
C VAL A 67 -4.71 10.60 -6.51
N LYS A 68 -5.85 11.26 -6.77
CA LYS A 68 -7.16 10.97 -6.13
C LYS A 68 -7.76 9.62 -6.48
N VAL A 69 -7.39 9.04 -7.63
CA VAL A 69 -8.11 7.88 -8.19
C VAL A 69 -7.18 6.70 -8.44
N TYR A 70 -6.05 6.62 -7.72
CA TYR A 70 -5.01 5.64 -8.00
C TYR A 70 -5.51 4.20 -8.03
N PHE A 71 -6.40 3.83 -7.09
CA PHE A 71 -7.01 2.49 -7.02
C PHE A 71 -8.42 2.41 -7.64
N GLY A 72 -8.90 3.51 -8.23
CA GLY A 72 -10.23 3.57 -8.85
C GLY A 72 -10.21 3.27 -10.36
N THR A 73 -9.04 3.33 -10.99
CA THR A 73 -8.86 3.03 -12.42
C THR A 73 -8.13 1.71 -12.60
N GLY A 74 -8.61 0.88 -13.54
CA GLY A 74 -7.98 -0.41 -13.88
C GLY A 74 -6.72 -0.30 -14.75
N ASP A 75 -6.39 0.89 -15.24
CA ASP A 75 -5.20 1.12 -16.07
C ASP A 75 -3.91 0.91 -15.27
N ASN A 76 -2.77 0.79 -15.94
CA ASN A 76 -1.47 0.77 -15.27
C ASN A 76 -1.02 2.19 -14.88
N ASP A 77 -0.14 2.29 -13.89
CA ASP A 77 0.52 3.55 -13.58
C ASP A 77 1.72 3.75 -14.53
N PRO A 78 1.74 4.80 -15.38
CA PRO A 78 2.90 5.08 -16.23
C PRO A 78 4.15 5.50 -15.45
N ASP A 79 4.02 5.87 -14.17
CA ASP A 79 5.15 6.23 -13.30
C ASP A 79 5.64 5.01 -12.51
N SER A 80 6.76 4.44 -12.97
CA SER A 80 7.37 3.26 -12.35
C SER A 80 7.89 3.50 -10.93
N GLU A 81 8.36 4.73 -10.62
CA GLU A 81 8.86 5.05 -9.28
C GLU A 81 7.69 5.11 -8.31
N ARG A 82 6.62 5.84 -8.66
CA ARG A 82 5.39 5.89 -7.88
C ARG A 82 4.80 4.50 -7.65
N ASN A 83 4.76 3.66 -8.68
CA ASN A 83 4.27 2.30 -8.56
C ASN A 83 5.08 1.48 -7.53
N ALA A 84 6.41 1.57 -7.57
CA ALA A 84 7.27 0.89 -6.61
C ALA A 84 7.09 1.40 -5.17
N GLU A 85 6.91 2.72 -4.99
CA GLU A 85 6.65 3.33 -3.67
C GLU A 85 5.32 2.86 -3.10
N ILE A 86 4.25 2.89 -3.89
CA ILE A 86 2.92 2.47 -3.45
C ILE A 86 2.89 0.98 -3.15
N ARG A 87 3.60 0.16 -3.93
CA ARG A 87 3.76 -1.27 -3.60
C ARG A 87 4.41 -1.43 -2.24
N THR A 88 5.46 -0.67 -1.96
CA THR A 88 6.13 -0.71 -0.65
C THR A 88 5.16 -0.35 0.49
N TYR A 89 4.29 0.66 0.29
CA TYR A 89 3.24 0.99 1.26
C TYR A 89 2.29 -0.19 1.51
N ILE A 90 1.86 -0.87 0.45
CA ILE A 90 1.00 -2.06 0.56
C ILE A 90 1.73 -3.16 1.33
N THR A 91 2.90 -3.60 0.86
CA THR A 91 3.67 -4.70 1.46
C THR A 91 3.98 -4.46 2.95
N LYS A 92 4.30 -3.22 3.33
CA LYS A 92 4.61 -2.87 4.73
C LYS A 92 3.38 -2.74 5.63
N SER A 93 2.19 -2.54 5.05
CA SER A 93 0.95 -2.32 5.79
C SER A 93 0.06 -3.54 5.92
N ILE A 94 0.48 -4.71 5.44
CA ILE A 94 -0.28 -5.96 5.53
C ILE A 94 0.38 -6.98 6.47
N ALA A 95 -0.35 -8.04 6.79
CA ALA A 95 0.16 -9.18 7.54
C ALA A 95 1.31 -9.87 6.80
N MET A 96 2.23 -10.47 7.55
CA MET A 96 3.49 -11.00 7.00
C MET A 96 3.27 -12.15 6.00
N ASP A 97 2.27 -13.00 6.25
CA ASP A 97 1.87 -14.08 5.35
C ASP A 97 1.35 -13.55 3.99
N LEU A 98 0.58 -12.46 4.01
CA LEU A 98 0.12 -11.77 2.80
C LEU A 98 1.28 -11.04 2.11
N SER A 99 2.21 -10.46 2.87
CA SER A 99 3.40 -9.80 2.31
C SER A 99 4.29 -10.79 1.55
N ASN A 100 4.43 -12.02 2.05
CA ASN A 100 5.29 -13.02 1.44
C ASN A 100 4.73 -13.60 0.13
N SER A 101 3.44 -13.40 -0.14
CA SER A 101 2.81 -13.82 -1.40
C SER A 101 2.91 -12.78 -2.52
N ILE A 102 3.33 -11.55 -2.20
CA ILE A 102 3.56 -10.48 -3.17
C ILE A 102 4.95 -10.62 -3.77
N LYS A 103 5.03 -10.61 -5.10
CA LYS A 103 6.31 -10.67 -5.81
C LYS A 103 6.88 -9.29 -6.10
N GLU A 104 8.20 -9.22 -6.31
CA GLU A 104 8.89 -7.97 -6.64
C GLU A 104 8.55 -7.43 -8.02
N GLU A 105 7.98 -8.23 -8.91
CA GLU A 105 7.48 -7.79 -10.22
C GLU A 105 6.02 -7.33 -10.19
N ASP A 106 5.30 -7.54 -9.08
CA ASP A 106 3.89 -7.18 -9.02
C ASP A 106 3.72 -5.66 -8.95
N GLU A 107 2.88 -5.13 -9.83
CA GLU A 107 2.46 -3.73 -9.80
C GLU A 107 1.55 -3.48 -8.59
N ALA A 108 1.67 -2.31 -7.96
CA ALA A 108 0.91 -1.94 -6.76
C ALA A 108 -0.61 -2.03 -6.97
N ARG A 109 -1.12 -1.64 -8.15
CA ARG A 109 -2.54 -1.77 -8.49
C ARG A 109 -2.97 -3.23 -8.53
N ARG A 110 -2.18 -4.09 -9.18
CA ARG A 110 -2.44 -5.53 -9.25
C ARG A 110 -2.49 -6.14 -7.85
N VAL A 111 -1.51 -5.82 -6.99
CA VAL A 111 -1.50 -6.27 -5.60
C VAL A 111 -2.77 -5.83 -4.86
N TYR A 112 -3.12 -4.54 -4.96
CA TYR A 112 -4.32 -4.01 -4.33
C TYR A 112 -5.58 -4.75 -4.81
N TYR A 113 -5.73 -4.98 -6.11
CA TYR A 113 -6.90 -5.69 -6.66
C TYR A 113 -6.93 -7.17 -6.30
N LEU A 114 -5.79 -7.84 -6.15
CA LEU A 114 -5.73 -9.20 -5.63
C LEU A 114 -6.29 -9.25 -4.20
N LEU A 115 -5.80 -8.37 -3.32
CA LEU A 115 -6.29 -8.26 -1.95
C LEU A 115 -7.77 -7.87 -1.90
N LYS A 116 -8.20 -6.95 -2.76
CA LYS A 116 -9.60 -6.54 -2.91
C LYS A 116 -10.48 -7.72 -3.32
N ASN A 117 -10.11 -8.45 -4.36
CA ASN A 117 -10.87 -9.61 -4.81
C ASN A 117 -10.94 -10.72 -3.76
N GLN A 118 -9.88 -10.87 -2.95
CA GLN A 118 -9.81 -11.86 -1.87
C GLN A 118 -10.68 -11.48 -0.67
N PHE A 119 -10.72 -10.20 -0.26
CA PHE A 119 -11.28 -9.78 1.03
C PHE A 119 -12.51 -8.87 0.95
N GLU A 120 -12.78 -8.22 -0.18
CA GLU A 120 -13.96 -7.37 -0.34
C GLU A 120 -15.25 -8.20 -0.49
N ARG A 121 -15.13 -9.46 -0.92
CA ARG A 121 -16.25 -10.40 -0.93
C ARG A 121 -16.37 -11.04 0.45
N PRO A 122 -17.46 -10.82 1.20
CA PRO A 122 -17.65 -11.50 2.46
C PRO A 122 -17.72 -13.01 2.19
N SER A 123 -16.82 -13.77 2.77
CA SER A 123 -16.90 -15.23 2.74
C SER A 123 -18.15 -15.68 3.50
N TRP A 124 -18.77 -16.79 3.09
CA TRP A 124 -19.96 -17.31 3.76
C TRP A 124 -19.77 -17.52 5.27
N SER A 125 -18.56 -17.87 5.70
CA SER A 125 -18.21 -18.00 7.12
C SER A 125 -18.20 -16.65 7.86
N GLN A 126 -17.80 -15.56 7.20
CA GLN A 126 -17.87 -14.20 7.75
C GLN A 126 -19.31 -13.72 7.85
N ILE A 127 -20.14 -14.00 6.83
CA ILE A 127 -21.59 -13.72 6.86
C ILE A 127 -22.21 -14.49 8.03
N MET A 128 -21.92 -15.78 8.16
CA MET A 128 -22.47 -16.61 9.23
C MET A 128 -22.00 -16.19 10.62
N LYS A 129 -20.73 -15.81 10.82
CA LYS A 129 -20.26 -15.25 12.10
C LYS A 129 -20.97 -13.94 12.45
N LEU A 130 -21.21 -13.09 11.46
CA LEU A 130 -21.88 -11.80 11.67
C LEU A 130 -23.36 -12.04 11.99
N VAL A 131 -24.00 -12.97 11.30
CA VAL A 131 -25.37 -13.44 11.60
C VAL A 131 -25.44 -14.07 12.99
N ASP A 132 -24.52 -14.94 13.37
CA ASP A 132 -24.48 -15.60 14.68
C ASP A 132 -24.26 -14.59 15.81
N ASN A 133 -23.36 -13.62 15.62
CA ASN A 133 -23.18 -12.51 16.57
C ASN A 133 -24.43 -11.63 16.68
N LEU A 134 -25.18 -11.42 15.59
CA LEU A 134 -26.42 -10.63 15.61
C LEU A 134 -27.58 -11.40 16.26
N ILE A 135 -27.69 -12.70 16.02
CA ILE A 135 -28.71 -13.57 16.64
C ILE A 135 -28.47 -13.66 18.15
N ASN A 136 -27.21 -13.73 18.58
CA ASN A 136 -26.84 -13.88 19.98
C ASN A 136 -26.64 -12.54 20.72
N ALA A 137 -26.86 -11.39 20.06
CA ALA A 137 -26.82 -10.06 20.68
C ALA A 137 -28.22 -9.42 20.67
N PRO A 138 -29.04 -9.61 21.73
CA PRO A 138 -30.44 -9.18 21.76
C PRO A 138 -30.65 -7.67 21.56
N GLU A 139 -29.62 -6.86 21.83
CA GLU A 139 -29.66 -5.39 21.72
C GLU A 139 -29.19 -4.84 20.35
N ALA A 140 -28.64 -5.68 19.45
CA ALA A 140 -28.08 -5.23 18.17
C ALA A 140 -29.13 -4.98 17.07
N SER A 141 -30.37 -5.42 17.28
CA SER A 141 -31.48 -5.27 16.32
C SER A 141 -31.84 -3.80 16.03
N ALA A 142 -31.64 -2.90 16.99
CA ALA A 142 -31.87 -1.46 16.82
C ALA A 142 -30.83 -0.76 15.92
N ASN A 143 -29.58 -1.27 15.87
CA ASN A 143 -28.49 -0.65 15.11
C ASN A 143 -28.39 -1.10 13.64
N LEU A 144 -29.09 -2.17 13.24
CA LEU A 144 -29.03 -2.66 11.86
C LEU A 144 -29.69 -1.71 10.87
N ASN A 145 -30.76 -1.02 11.27
CA ASN A 145 -31.40 0.00 10.42
C ASN A 145 -30.48 1.19 10.14
N GLU A 146 -29.59 1.56 11.07
CA GLU A 146 -28.59 2.62 10.82
C GLU A 146 -27.45 2.14 9.90
N VAL A 147 -26.99 0.90 10.04
CA VAL A 147 -25.91 0.34 9.19
C VAL A 147 -26.36 0.18 7.74
N PHE A 148 -27.60 -0.28 7.51
CA PHE A 148 -28.17 -0.39 6.16
C PHE A 148 -28.66 0.95 5.58
N ALA A 149 -29.07 1.91 6.42
CA ALA A 149 -29.42 3.26 5.95
C ALA A 149 -28.17 4.08 5.54
N ALA A 150 -27.02 3.84 6.14
CA ALA A 150 -25.74 4.48 5.78
C ALA A 150 -25.11 3.95 4.47
N THR A 151 -25.76 2.97 3.81
CA THR A 151 -25.32 2.40 2.53
C THR A 151 -26.18 2.87 1.33
N LYS A 152 -27.04 3.87 1.52
CA LYS A 152 -27.74 4.58 0.43
C LYS A 152 -26.99 5.83 -0.03
#